data_AF-A0A059CC43-F1
#
_entry.id   AF-A0A059CC43-F1
#
_cell.length_a   1.000
_cell.length_b   1.000
_cell.length_c   1.000
_cell.angle_alpha   90.00
_cell.angle_beta   90.00
_cell.angle_gamma   90.00
#
_symmetry.space_group_name_H-M   'P 1'
#
loop_
_entity.id
_entity.type
_entity.pdbx_description
1 polymer ?
#
loop_
_entity_poly.entity_id
_entity_poly.type
_entity_poly.pdbx_seq_one_letter_code
_entity_poly.pdbx_strand_id
1 'polypeptide(L)'
;MASRLLWASRAASYLRISVAHRGFATVLKDLKYYDSHEWVKVEGNSATVGITDHAQDHLGDVVFVELPEVGAPVTQGEGFGAVESVKATSDVNSPVTGKVVEVNEELSNSPGLVS
;
A
#
# COMPACT_ATOMS: atom_id res chain seq x y z
N MET A 1 -28.65 -34.94 -41.56
CA MET A 1 -29.03 -33.52 -41.49
C MET A 1 -29.12 -33.11 -40.02
N ALA A 2 -28.23 -32.20 -39.62
CA ALA A 2 -28.24 -31.31 -38.44
C ALA A 2 -28.59 -31.83 -37.03
N SER A 3 -27.54 -31.93 -36.22
CA SER A 3 -27.51 -31.94 -34.75
C SER A 3 -28.18 -30.71 -34.11
N ARG A 4 -28.75 -30.89 -32.91
CA ARG A 4 -28.90 -29.83 -31.90
C ARG A 4 -28.63 -30.40 -30.50
N LEU A 5 -27.36 -30.33 -30.09
CA LEU A 5 -26.95 -30.47 -28.70
C LEU A 5 -27.32 -29.16 -27.99
N LEU A 6 -28.23 -29.24 -27.01
CA LEU A 6 -28.56 -28.13 -26.13
C LEU A 6 -27.45 -28.03 -25.07
N TRP A 7 -26.46 -27.18 -25.32
CA TRP A 7 -25.49 -26.75 -24.33
C TRP A 7 -26.18 -25.80 -23.35
N ALA A 8 -26.39 -26.24 -22.11
CA ALA A 8 -26.87 -25.38 -21.04
C ALA A 8 -25.74 -24.47 -20.57
N SER A 9 -25.69 -23.23 -21.10
CA SER A 9 -24.83 -22.17 -20.56
C SER A 9 -25.41 -21.66 -19.25
N ARG A 10 -24.82 -22.06 -18.13
CA ARG A 10 -24.94 -21.33 -16.87
C ARG A 10 -23.94 -20.16 -16.93
N ALA A 11 -24.42 -18.99 -17.32
CA ALA A 11 -23.69 -17.75 -17.10
C ALA A 11 -23.53 -17.59 -15.59
N ALA A 12 -22.31 -17.81 -15.09
CA ALA A 12 -21.96 -17.59 -13.70
C ALA A 12 -22.11 -16.09 -13.41
N SER A 13 -22.97 -15.80 -12.45
CA SER A 13 -23.44 -14.48 -12.04
C SER A 13 -22.31 -13.47 -11.83
N TYR A 14 -22.42 -12.33 -12.51
CA TYR A 14 -21.70 -11.10 -12.22
C TYR A 14 -22.13 -10.57 -10.85
N LEU A 15 -21.39 -10.93 -9.80
CA LEU A 15 -21.40 -10.15 -8.56
C LEU A 15 -20.04 -9.48 -8.43
N ARG A 16 -19.83 -8.39 -9.18
CA ARG A 16 -18.86 -7.38 -8.76
C ARG A 16 -19.48 -6.71 -7.53
N ILE A 17 -19.12 -7.21 -6.35
CA ILE A 17 -19.33 -6.47 -5.11
C ILE A 17 -18.55 -5.17 -5.30
N SER A 18 -19.27 -4.08 -5.58
CA SER A 18 -18.69 -2.76 -5.46
C SER A 18 -18.37 -2.60 -3.98
N VAL A 19 -17.08 -2.69 -3.65
CA VAL A 19 -16.60 -2.33 -2.32
C VAL A 19 -16.98 -0.86 -2.18
N ALA A 20 -17.90 -0.58 -1.25
CA ALA A 20 -18.33 0.76 -0.95
C ALA A 20 -17.09 1.65 -0.74
N HIS A 21 -17.12 2.87 -1.28
CA HIS A 21 -16.20 3.93 -0.86
C HIS A 21 -16.24 3.97 0.67
N ARG A 22 -15.12 3.66 1.33
CA ARG A 22 -15.03 3.75 2.78
C ARG A 22 -15.20 5.22 3.14
N GLY A 23 -16.27 5.56 3.86
CA GLY A 23 -16.52 6.94 4.28
C GLY A 23 -15.49 7.48 5.30
N PHE A 24 -14.63 6.60 5.84
CA PHE A 24 -13.60 6.93 6.83
C PHE A 24 -12.39 6.00 6.67
N ALA A 25 -11.20 6.54 6.94
CA ALA A 25 -9.96 5.77 7.00
C ALA A 25 -9.93 4.81 8.20
N THR A 26 -9.30 3.66 8.01
CA THR A 26 -9.10 2.64 9.05
C THR A 26 -7.83 2.93 9.85
N VAL A 27 -7.96 3.02 11.17
CA VAL A 27 -6.84 3.21 12.10
C VAL A 27 -6.70 1.98 12.99
N LEU A 28 -5.50 1.38 13.01
CA LEU A 28 -5.18 0.19 13.80
C LEU A 28 -4.65 0.60 15.17
N LYS A 29 -4.92 -0.22 16.20
CA LYS A 29 -4.60 0.13 17.59
C LYS A 29 -3.14 -0.16 18.00
N ASP A 30 -2.51 -1.15 17.37
CA ASP A 30 -1.19 -1.66 17.77
C ASP A 30 -0.04 -1.06 16.93
N LEU A 31 -0.28 0.10 16.33
CA LEU A 31 0.70 0.85 15.56
C LEU A 31 0.96 2.21 16.23
N LYS A 32 2.17 2.73 16.06
CA LYS A 32 2.48 4.13 16.33
C LYS A 32 2.35 4.91 15.03
N TYR A 33 1.88 6.15 15.11
CA TYR A 33 1.61 6.98 13.94
C TYR A 33 2.45 8.24 13.97
N TYR A 34 2.81 8.73 12.78
CA TYR A 34 3.49 9.99 12.59
C TYR A 34 2.54 11.01 11.96
N ASP A 35 2.79 12.30 12.20
CA ASP A 35 1.87 13.38 11.79
C ASP A 35 1.71 13.48 10.27
N SER A 36 2.72 13.04 9.49
CA SER A 36 2.67 12.98 8.02
C SER A 36 2.06 11.70 7.45
N HIS A 37 1.29 10.94 8.26
CA HIS A 37 0.53 9.77 7.83
C HIS A 37 1.33 8.49 7.52
N GLU A 38 2.49 8.33 8.16
CA GLU A 38 3.20 7.06 8.28
C GLU A 38 2.82 6.32 9.58
N TRP A 39 3.02 5.01 9.60
CA TRP A 39 2.90 4.18 10.78
C TRP A 39 4.17 3.36 11.03
N VAL A 40 4.34 2.95 12.29
CA VAL A 40 5.42 2.08 12.76
C VAL A 40 4.87 0.93 13.58
N LYS A 41 5.26 -0.29 13.22
CA LYS A 41 5.10 -1.48 14.06
C LYS A 41 6.46 -1.88 14.62
N VAL A 42 6.60 -1.93 15.93
CA VAL A 42 7.87 -2.28 16.60
C VAL A 42 7.80 -3.73 17.08
N GLU A 43 8.76 -4.56 16.65
CA GLU A 43 8.85 -5.97 17.01
C GLU A 43 10.27 -6.31 17.47
N GLY A 44 10.48 -6.31 18.79
CA GLY A 44 11.81 -6.51 19.38
C GLY A 44 12.76 -5.38 19.00
N ASN A 45 13.76 -5.70 18.17
CA ASN A 45 14.80 -4.76 17.72
C ASN A 45 14.59 -4.25 16.28
N SER A 46 13.51 -4.65 15.61
CA SER A 46 13.16 -4.15 14.28
C SER A 46 11.88 -3.32 14.33
N ALA A 47 11.73 -2.46 13.34
CA ALA A 47 10.54 -1.68 13.12
C ALA A 47 10.13 -1.77 11.65
N THR A 48 8.86 -2.08 11.40
CA THR A 48 8.26 -2.01 10.07
C THR A 48 7.57 -0.67 9.92
N VAL A 49 7.79 -0.01 8.77
CA VAL A 49 7.23 1.30 8.44
C VAL A 49 6.37 1.19 7.19
N GLY A 50 5.31 1.97 7.11
CA GLY A 50 4.49 2.14 5.92
C GLY A 50 3.62 3.39 5.99
N ILE A 51 2.79 3.63 4.97
CA ILE A 51 1.80 4.71 4.96
C ILE A 51 0.43 4.23 5.46
N THR A 52 -0.36 5.13 6.02
CA THR A 52 -1.69 4.80 6.57
C THR A 52 -2.76 4.62 5.49
N ASP A 53 -3.88 3.98 5.86
CA ASP A 53 -5.09 3.88 5.01
C ASP A 53 -5.58 5.27 4.57
N HIS A 54 -5.43 6.29 5.43
CA HIS A 54 -5.75 7.67 5.06
C HIS A 54 -4.84 8.20 3.94
N ALA A 55 -3.52 7.96 4.03
CA ALA A 55 -2.58 8.44 3.03
C ALA A 55 -2.84 7.85 1.65
N GLN A 56 -3.02 6.52 1.57
CA GLN A 56 -3.28 5.86 0.28
C GLN A 56 -4.61 6.33 -0.33
N ASP A 57 -5.67 6.51 0.46
CA ASP A 57 -6.98 6.96 -0.04
C ASP A 57 -6.90 8.38 -0.61
N HIS A 58 -6.09 9.25 0.01
CA HIS A 58 -5.87 10.63 -0.47
C HIS A 58 -5.02 10.68 -1.74
N LEU A 59 -4.05 9.77 -1.90
CA LEU A 59 -3.27 9.63 -3.13
C LEU A 59 -4.13 9.04 -4.26
N GLY A 60 -5.00 8.07 -3.94
CA GLY A 60 -5.72 7.24 -4.89
C GLY A 60 -4.83 6.13 -5.45
N ASP A 61 -5.12 5.71 -6.68
CA ASP A 61 -4.44 4.57 -7.33
C ASP A 61 -2.91 4.80 -7.44
N VAL A 62 -2.16 4.06 -6.63
CA VAL A 62 -0.70 4.10 -6.59
C VAL A 62 -0.12 3.38 -7.81
N VAL A 63 0.79 4.04 -8.52
CA VAL A 63 1.41 3.55 -9.77
C VAL A 63 2.92 3.35 -9.65
N PHE A 64 3.56 3.93 -8.64
CA PHE A 64 4.99 3.77 -8.40
C PHE A 64 5.33 3.95 -6.91
N VAL A 65 6.33 3.21 -6.45
CA VAL A 65 6.88 3.32 -5.09
C VAL A 65 8.40 3.35 -5.19
N GLU A 66 9.00 4.43 -4.70
CA GLU A 66 10.44 4.55 -4.52
C GLU A 66 10.81 4.02 -3.12
N LEU A 67 11.60 2.95 -3.10
CA LEU A 67 12.09 2.32 -1.88
C LEU A 67 13.57 2.67 -1.65
N PRO A 68 14.01 2.80 -0.38
CA PRO A 68 15.42 3.01 -0.07
C PRO A 68 16.24 1.75 -0.39
N GLU A 69 17.56 1.89 -0.46
CA GLU A 69 18.46 0.73 -0.54
C GLU A 69 18.59 0.03 0.81
N VAL A 70 18.65 -1.32 0.79
CA VAL A 70 19.01 -2.08 1.98
C VAL A 70 20.40 -1.68 2.45
N GLY A 71 20.49 -1.30 3.71
CA GLY A 71 21.69 -0.81 4.34
C GLY A 71 21.83 0.71 4.39
N ALA A 72 20.94 1.46 3.73
CA ALA A 72 20.89 2.91 3.83
C ALA A 72 20.55 3.36 5.28
N PRO A 73 21.16 4.44 5.78
CA PRO A 73 20.70 5.09 7.01
C PRO A 73 19.38 5.82 6.74
N VAL A 74 18.51 5.87 7.75
CA VAL A 74 17.31 6.71 7.77
C VAL A 74 17.29 7.56 9.04
N THR A 75 16.82 8.80 8.92
CA THR A 75 16.73 9.75 10.03
C THR A 75 15.27 10.10 10.28
N GLN A 76 14.86 10.14 11.54
CA GLN A 76 13.51 10.57 11.90
C GLN A 76 13.19 11.96 11.30
N GLY A 77 12.06 12.05 10.61
CA GLY A 77 11.57 13.26 9.95
C GLY A 77 12.17 13.56 8.59
N GLU A 78 13.16 12.81 8.13
CA GLU A 78 13.75 12.95 6.79
C GLU A 78 13.11 11.96 5.81
N GLY A 79 12.97 12.40 4.56
CA GLY A 79 12.47 11.56 3.46
C GLY A 79 13.42 10.39 3.18
N PHE A 80 12.86 9.20 2.98
CA PHE A 80 13.64 8.00 2.62
C PHE A 80 13.12 7.26 1.38
N GLY A 81 12.02 7.73 0.80
CA GLY A 81 11.37 7.18 -0.38
C GLY A 81 10.16 8.03 -0.76
N ALA A 82 9.41 7.58 -1.76
CA ALA A 82 8.25 8.30 -2.28
C ALA A 82 7.18 7.33 -2.77
N VAL A 83 5.92 7.78 -2.76
CA VAL A 83 4.77 7.07 -3.33
C VAL A 83 4.13 7.96 -4.38
N GLU A 84 3.94 7.42 -5.58
CA GLU A 84 3.31 8.15 -6.68
C GLU A 84 2.01 7.49 -7.12
N SER A 85 1.04 8.33 -7.41
CA SER A 85 -0.25 7.99 -8.00
C SER A 85 -0.41 8.70 -9.34
N VAL A 86 -1.51 8.43 -10.03
CA VAL A 86 -1.90 9.21 -11.22
C VAL A 86 -2.23 10.67 -10.92
N LYS A 87 -2.36 11.04 -9.64
CA LYS A 87 -2.80 12.38 -9.19
C LYS A 87 -1.69 13.20 -8.54
N ALA A 88 -0.80 12.54 -7.81
CA ALA A 88 0.19 13.19 -6.95
C ALA A 88 1.38 12.27 -6.66
N THR A 89 2.51 12.90 -6.34
CA THR A 89 3.70 12.28 -5.74
C THR A 89 3.82 12.80 -4.31
N SER A 90 4.08 11.90 -3.36
CA SER A 90 4.34 12.26 -1.96
C SER A 90 5.63 11.60 -1.49
N ASP A 91 6.52 12.38 -0.90
CA ASP A 91 7.66 11.86 -0.14
C ASP A 91 7.13 11.12 1.11
N VAL A 92 7.88 10.11 1.54
CA VAL A 92 7.61 9.35 2.77
C VAL A 92 8.71 9.65 3.78
N ASN A 93 8.32 10.18 4.93
CA ASN A 93 9.27 10.55 5.98
C ASN A 93 9.51 9.37 6.92
N SER A 94 10.76 9.21 7.36
CA SER A 94 11.06 8.15 8.30
C SER A 94 10.52 8.53 9.68
N PRO A 95 9.68 7.69 10.32
CA PRO A 95 9.16 7.99 11.66
C PRO A 95 10.19 7.68 12.77
N VAL A 96 11.31 7.05 12.42
CA VAL A 96 12.37 6.61 13.35
C VAL A 96 13.76 6.76 12.72
N THR A 97 14.80 6.89 13.54
CA THR A 97 16.19 6.84 13.06
C THR A 97 16.71 5.41 13.11
N GLY A 98 17.41 4.97 12.06
CA GLY A 98 17.93 3.60 11.99
C GLY A 98 18.65 3.29 10.68
N LYS A 99 18.66 2.00 10.33
CA LYS A 99 19.24 1.46 9.11
C LYS A 99 18.22 0.53 8.46
N VAL A 100 18.02 0.67 7.15
CA VAL A 100 17.15 -0.22 6.38
C VAL A 100 17.75 -1.62 6.37
N VAL A 101 16.99 -2.62 6.82
CA VAL A 101 17.43 -4.03 6.86
C VAL A 101 16.73 -4.90 5.81
N GLU A 102 15.55 -4.46 5.35
CA GLU A 102 14.71 -5.17 4.38
C GLU A 102 13.78 -4.14 3.72
N VAL A 103 13.35 -4.41 2.49
CA VAL A 103 12.34 -3.62 1.76
C VAL A 103 11.33 -4.57 1.10
N ASN A 104 10.12 -4.08 0.84
CA ASN A 104 9.11 -4.87 0.14
C ASN A 104 9.31 -4.80 -1.39
N GLU A 105 10.17 -5.68 -1.92
CA GLU A 105 10.49 -5.73 -3.36
C GLU A 105 9.28 -6.00 -4.26
N GLU A 106 8.18 -6.53 -3.71
CA GLU A 106 6.95 -6.78 -4.49
C GLU A 106 6.32 -5.47 -4.99
N LEU A 107 6.53 -4.35 -4.28
CA LEU A 107 5.97 -3.04 -4.64
C LEU A 107 6.53 -2.50 -5.96
N SER A 108 7.72 -2.92 -6.37
CA SER A 108 8.30 -2.55 -7.68
C SER A 108 7.48 -3.11 -8.85
N ASN A 109 6.85 -4.27 -8.66
CA ASN A 109 6.03 -4.93 -9.68
C ASN A 109 4.53 -4.72 -9.47
N SER A 110 4.12 -4.51 -8.21
CA SER A 110 2.72 -4.40 -7.79
C SER A 110 2.53 -3.21 -6.85
N PRO A 111 2.72 -1.96 -7.33
CA PRO A 111 2.62 -0.76 -6.50
C PRO A 111 1.22 -0.58 -5.88
N GLY A 112 0.18 -1.09 -6.54
CA GLY A 112 -1.20 -1.07 -6.03
C GLY A 112 -1.45 -1.92 -4.78
N LEU A 113 -0.47 -2.69 -4.27
CA LEU A 113 -0.57 -3.34 -2.95
C LEU A 113 -0.61 -2.34 -1.79
N VAL A 114 -0.22 -1.08 -2.05
CA VAL A 114 -0.33 0.02 -1.09
C VAL A 114 -1.78 0.47 -0.89
N SER A 115 -2.64 0.26 -1.89
CA SER A 115 -4.04 0.72 -1.94
C SER A 115 -5.04 -0.30 -1.38
#